data_AF-A0A356X642-F1
#
_entry.id   AF-A0A356X642-F1
#
_cell.length_a   1.000
_cell.length_b   1.000
_cell.length_c   1.000
_cell.angle_alpha   90.00
_cell.angle_beta   90.00
_cell.angle_gamma   90.00
#
_symmetry.space_group_name_H-M   'P 1'
#
loop_
_entity.id
_entity.type
_entity.pdbx_description
1 polymer ?
#
loop_
_entity_poly.entity_id
_entity_poly.type
_entity_poly.pdbx_seq_one_letter_code
_entity_poly.pdbx_strand_id
1 'polypeptide(L)'
;MSACSEEQSARQQHYFLKGYDELEFRTTDGVKVHPDQFIQARQRNGHRFYEVVDTSLTLVHKITDEPYDGYIRTFHRDRYNLNLQGEFENGKMFRLRYWHPNRTLGMDADLRDSTLSVWTSAGKIGIEANADEIYYYYPGQNAIKEIISDTMRSYFDTEGNLEHYSIYTDTASIHYYANGQKRAFYPFTQNVGLHGMVKEWYPNGQLKVKGRYENRKQVGTWTKYDSLGNVEERIEY
;
A
#
# COMPACT_ATOMS: atom_id res chain seq x y z
N MET A 1 -46.32 11.51 4.24
CA MET A 1 -45.90 10.58 3.17
C MET A 1 -44.93 11.32 2.26
N SER A 2 -43.63 11.19 2.52
CA SER A 2 -42.59 11.69 1.61
C SER A 2 -41.81 10.46 1.14
N ALA A 3 -42.20 9.95 -0.02
CA ALA A 3 -41.57 8.82 -0.70
C ALA A 3 -40.38 9.28 -1.57
N CYS A 4 -39.68 10.33 -1.16
CA CYS A 4 -38.55 10.90 -1.91
C CYS A 4 -37.27 11.02 -1.07
N SER A 5 -37.04 10.08 -0.15
CA SER A 5 -35.74 9.91 0.52
C SER A 5 -35.07 8.56 0.23
N GLU A 6 -35.70 7.68 -0.54
CA GLU A 6 -35.14 6.36 -0.89
C GLU A 6 -34.13 6.43 -2.05
N GLU A 7 -34.14 7.50 -2.86
CA GLU A 7 -33.28 7.62 -4.05
C GLU A 7 -31.87 8.20 -3.79
N GLN A 8 -31.56 8.71 -2.60
CA GLN A 8 -30.25 9.34 -2.31
C GLN A 8 -29.21 8.42 -1.67
N SER A 9 -29.52 7.16 -1.38
CA SER A 9 -28.60 6.22 -0.71
C SER A 9 -28.46 4.89 -1.47
N ALA A 10 -28.42 4.95 -2.79
CA ALA A 10 -27.85 3.90 -3.63
C ALA A 10 -26.33 3.81 -3.33
N ARG A 11 -25.96 3.23 -2.19
CA ARG A 11 -24.60 2.77 -1.91
C ARG A 11 -24.16 1.97 -3.13
N GLN A 12 -23.10 2.45 -3.78
CA GLN A 12 -22.51 1.89 -4.99
C GLN A 12 -22.40 0.36 -4.84
N GLN A 13 -23.29 -0.38 -5.49
CA GLN A 13 -23.26 -1.84 -5.44
C GLN A 13 -21.98 -2.30 -6.12
N HIS A 14 -21.05 -2.85 -5.35
CA HIS A 14 -19.89 -3.50 -5.92
C HIS A 14 -20.35 -4.71 -6.76
N TYR A 15 -20.12 -4.65 -8.07
CA TYR A 15 -20.76 -5.54 -9.03
C TYR A 15 -20.09 -6.91 -9.20
N PHE A 16 -19.21 -7.32 -8.28
CA PHE A 16 -18.42 -8.54 -8.44
C PHE A 16 -19.27 -9.81 -8.61
N LEU A 17 -20.35 -9.94 -7.83
CA LEU A 17 -21.28 -11.08 -7.93
C LEU A 17 -22.52 -10.77 -8.81
N LYS A 18 -22.53 -9.67 -9.57
CA LYS A 18 -23.68 -9.35 -10.43
C LYS A 18 -23.80 -10.39 -11.54
N GLY A 19 -24.95 -11.08 -11.59
CA GLY A 19 -25.19 -12.21 -12.49
C GLY A 19 -24.87 -13.58 -11.88
N TYR A 20 -24.46 -13.61 -10.61
CA TYR A 20 -24.23 -14.80 -9.80
C TYR A 20 -25.13 -14.74 -8.56
N ASP A 21 -26.44 -14.65 -8.80
CA ASP A 21 -27.44 -14.38 -7.77
C ASP A 21 -27.64 -15.56 -6.81
N GLU A 22 -27.07 -16.72 -7.10
CA GLU A 22 -27.01 -17.91 -6.26
C GLU A 22 -25.83 -17.90 -5.28
N LEU A 23 -24.88 -16.98 -5.42
CA LEU A 23 -23.65 -16.93 -4.62
C LEU A 23 -23.63 -15.75 -3.64
N GLU A 24 -22.96 -15.93 -2.51
CA GLU A 24 -22.63 -14.84 -1.60
C GLU A 24 -21.36 -15.11 -0.79
N PHE A 25 -20.70 -14.03 -0.35
CA PHE A 25 -19.60 -14.13 0.60
C PHE A 25 -20.14 -14.29 2.02
N ARG A 26 -19.49 -15.14 2.81
CA ARG A 26 -19.75 -15.31 4.24
C ARG A 26 -18.45 -15.25 5.05
N THR A 27 -18.55 -14.81 6.30
CA THR A 27 -17.50 -15.00 7.31
C THR A 27 -17.39 -16.46 7.69
N THR A 28 -16.34 -16.82 8.44
CA THR A 28 -16.18 -18.17 9.02
C THR A 28 -17.37 -18.60 9.88
N ASP A 29 -18.10 -17.64 10.45
CA ASP A 29 -19.29 -17.87 11.28
C ASP A 29 -20.60 -17.88 10.46
N GLY A 30 -20.49 -17.87 9.12
CA GLY A 30 -21.65 -17.90 8.21
C GLY A 30 -22.35 -16.56 8.01
N VAL A 31 -21.79 -15.45 8.52
CA VAL A 31 -22.41 -14.12 8.38
C VAL A 31 -22.17 -13.61 6.97
N LYS A 32 -23.24 -13.24 6.27
CA LYS A 32 -23.17 -12.66 4.92
C LYS A 32 -22.34 -11.36 4.91
N VAL A 33 -21.42 -11.27 3.95
CA VAL A 33 -20.58 -10.11 3.69
C VAL A 33 -20.84 -9.57 2.29
N HIS A 34 -20.94 -8.25 2.16
CA HIS A 34 -21.13 -7.62 0.87
C HIS A 34 -19.80 -7.55 0.08
N PRO A 35 -19.78 -7.73 -1.25
CA PRO A 35 -18.54 -7.77 -2.02
C PRO A 35 -17.62 -6.55 -1.89
N ASP A 36 -18.14 -5.36 -1.58
CA ASP A 36 -17.33 -4.14 -1.36
C ASP A 36 -16.51 -4.16 -0.06
N GLN A 37 -16.93 -4.97 0.91
CA GLN A 37 -16.19 -5.18 2.15
C GLN A 37 -15.06 -6.19 1.94
N PHE A 38 -15.26 -7.14 1.02
CA PHE A 38 -14.28 -8.17 0.70
C PHE A 38 -13.24 -7.73 -0.33
N ILE A 39 -13.68 -7.11 -1.44
CA ILE A 39 -12.81 -6.65 -2.53
C ILE A 39 -12.86 -5.13 -2.59
N GLN A 40 -11.72 -4.49 -2.37
CA GLN A 40 -11.65 -3.03 -2.33
C GLN A 40 -10.70 -2.50 -3.39
N ALA A 41 -11.14 -1.43 -4.06
CA ALA A 41 -10.27 -0.67 -4.93
C ALA A 41 -9.24 0.11 -4.10
N ARG A 42 -7.99 0.06 -4.55
CA ARG A 42 -6.86 0.81 -4.00
C ARG A 42 -6.27 1.70 -5.09
N GLN A 43 -5.71 2.82 -4.66
CA GLN A 43 -4.91 3.68 -5.51
C GLN A 43 -3.63 4.06 -4.77
N ARG A 44 -2.48 3.76 -5.36
CA ARG A 44 -1.17 4.09 -4.78
C ARG A 44 -0.20 4.43 -5.89
N ASN A 45 0.56 5.53 -5.73
CA ASN A 45 1.53 6.01 -6.73
C ASN A 45 0.94 6.14 -8.16
N GLY A 46 -0.33 6.52 -8.28
CA GLY A 46 -1.02 6.63 -9.58
C GLY A 46 -1.49 5.31 -10.18
N HIS A 47 -1.18 4.17 -9.56
CA HIS A 47 -1.66 2.85 -9.96
C HIS A 47 -2.95 2.50 -9.24
N ARG A 48 -3.92 1.99 -9.99
CA ARG A 48 -5.15 1.41 -9.45
C ARG A 48 -5.01 -0.11 -9.41
N PHE A 49 -5.38 -0.70 -8.30
CA PHE A 49 -5.41 -2.16 -8.11
C PHE A 49 -6.56 -2.52 -7.16
N TYR A 50 -6.78 -3.82 -6.95
CA TYR A 50 -7.84 -4.32 -6.08
C TYR A 50 -7.24 -5.27 -5.07
N GLU A 51 -7.70 -5.16 -3.83
CA GLU A 51 -7.21 -5.95 -2.71
C GLU A 51 -8.34 -6.81 -2.15
N VAL A 52 -8.02 -8.04 -1.78
CA VAL A 52 -8.86 -8.89 -0.95
C VAL A 52 -8.57 -8.56 0.51
N VAL A 53 -9.52 -7.94 1.19
CA VAL A 53 -9.33 -7.37 2.53
C VAL A 53 -9.29 -8.45 3.62
N ASP A 54 -10.00 -9.56 3.41
CA ASP A 54 -10.10 -10.65 4.38
C ASP A 54 -10.13 -12.00 3.67
N THR A 55 -8.97 -12.66 3.58
CA THR A 55 -8.83 -13.97 2.94
C THR A 55 -9.52 -15.10 3.71
N SER A 56 -10.03 -14.84 4.92
CA SER A 56 -10.81 -15.79 5.72
C SER A 56 -12.27 -15.91 5.27
N LEU A 57 -12.78 -15.01 4.43
CA LEU A 57 -14.12 -15.13 3.86
C LEU A 57 -14.23 -16.29 2.87
N THR A 58 -15.44 -16.81 2.69
CA THR A 58 -15.76 -17.89 1.73
C THR A 58 -16.87 -17.46 0.80
N LEU A 59 -16.76 -17.81 -0.47
CA LEU A 59 -17.84 -17.74 -1.45
C LEU A 59 -18.60 -19.06 -1.42
N VAL A 60 -19.91 -19.01 -1.19
CA VAL A 60 -20.76 -20.21 -1.06
C VAL A 60 -22.02 -20.09 -1.91
N HIS A 61 -22.62 -21.24 -2.22
CA HIS A 61 -23.97 -21.33 -2.75
C HIS A 61 -25.00 -21.06 -1.65
N LYS A 62 -25.90 -20.09 -1.87
CA LYS A 62 -26.89 -19.64 -0.87
C LYS A 62 -27.78 -20.75 -0.32
N ILE A 63 -28.11 -21.73 -1.16
CA ILE A 63 -29.09 -22.78 -0.87
C ILE A 63 -28.41 -24.01 -0.26
N THR A 64 -27.33 -24.49 -0.86
CA THR A 64 -26.66 -25.72 -0.41
C THR A 64 -25.63 -25.47 0.69
N ASP A 65 -25.22 -24.21 0.88
CA ASP A 65 -24.09 -23.81 1.74
C ASP A 65 -22.75 -24.44 1.33
N GLU A 66 -22.70 -25.03 0.13
CA GLU A 66 -21.48 -25.63 -0.40
C GLU A 66 -20.52 -24.53 -0.87
N PRO A 67 -19.21 -24.67 -0.59
CA PRO A 67 -18.20 -23.75 -1.09
C PRO A 67 -18.15 -23.73 -2.62
N TYR A 68 -17.96 -22.55 -3.19
CA TYR A 68 -17.89 -22.38 -4.64
C TYR A 68 -16.49 -22.72 -5.20
N ASP A 69 -16.46 -23.49 -6.29
CA ASP A 69 -15.28 -23.78 -7.09
C ASP A 69 -15.45 -23.21 -8.51
N GLY A 70 -14.42 -22.52 -9.02
CA GLY A 70 -14.44 -21.99 -10.38
C GLY A 70 -13.98 -20.54 -10.46
N TYR A 71 -14.55 -19.76 -11.39
CA TYR A 71 -14.18 -18.36 -11.56
C TYR A 71 -15.41 -17.46 -11.74
N ILE A 72 -15.30 -16.26 -11.17
CA ILE A 72 -16.24 -15.17 -11.34
C ILE A 72 -15.61 -14.14 -12.25
N ARG A 73 -16.28 -13.80 -13.35
CA ARG A 73 -15.81 -12.78 -14.29
C ARG A 73 -16.83 -11.66 -14.40
N THR A 74 -16.37 -10.43 -14.21
CA THR A 74 -17.20 -9.25 -14.37
C THR A 74 -16.79 -8.44 -15.59
N PHE A 75 -17.79 -7.92 -16.29
CA PHE A 75 -17.64 -7.02 -17.42
C PHE A 75 -18.60 -5.84 -17.24
N HIS A 76 -18.17 -4.82 -16.50
CA HIS A 76 -18.96 -3.59 -16.32
C HIS A 76 -18.26 -2.43 -17.02
N ARG A 77 -19.01 -1.74 -17.86
CA ARG A 77 -18.55 -0.66 -18.76
C ARG A 77 -18.84 0.74 -18.19
N ASP A 78 -19.02 0.83 -16.88
CA ASP A 78 -19.45 2.02 -16.15
C ASP A 78 -18.25 2.79 -15.57
N ARG A 79 -18.53 3.88 -14.84
CA ARG A 79 -17.53 4.85 -14.34
C ARG A 79 -16.42 4.19 -13.49
N TYR A 80 -16.66 3.00 -12.97
CA TYR A 80 -15.71 2.25 -12.14
C TYR A 80 -14.94 1.17 -12.91
N ASN A 81 -15.39 0.78 -14.11
CA ASN A 81 -14.80 -0.23 -15.01
C ASN A 81 -14.24 -1.45 -14.26
N LEU A 82 -15.14 -2.19 -13.59
CA LEU A 82 -14.81 -3.45 -12.92
C LEU A 82 -14.73 -4.57 -13.97
N ASN A 83 -13.55 -4.73 -14.59
CA ASN A 83 -13.18 -5.92 -15.36
C ASN A 83 -12.39 -6.87 -14.46
N LEU A 84 -13.02 -7.38 -13.40
CA LEU A 84 -12.40 -8.27 -12.43
C LEU A 84 -12.59 -9.73 -12.81
N GLN A 85 -11.64 -10.57 -12.45
CA GLN A 85 -11.79 -12.02 -12.42
C GLN A 85 -11.27 -12.54 -11.09
N GLY A 86 -12.11 -13.21 -10.31
CA GLY A 86 -11.66 -13.98 -9.15
C GLY A 86 -11.74 -15.47 -9.43
N GLU A 87 -10.73 -16.21 -9.02
CA GLU A 87 -10.69 -17.68 -9.09
C GLU A 87 -10.76 -18.26 -7.67
N PHE A 88 -11.56 -19.31 -7.53
CA PHE A 88 -11.97 -19.87 -6.25
C PHE A 88 -11.74 -21.37 -6.22
N GLU A 89 -11.27 -21.84 -5.07
CA GLU A 89 -11.17 -23.26 -4.74
C GLU A 89 -11.66 -23.43 -3.29
N ASN A 90 -12.59 -24.37 -3.07
CA ASN A 90 -13.25 -24.59 -1.80
C ASN A 90 -13.81 -23.29 -1.18
N GLY A 91 -14.42 -22.45 -2.03
CA GLY A 91 -14.96 -21.14 -1.66
C GLY A 91 -13.91 -20.06 -1.36
N LYS A 92 -12.62 -20.38 -1.38
CA LYS A 92 -11.53 -19.43 -1.12
C LYS A 92 -11.04 -18.82 -2.41
N MET A 93 -11.01 -17.50 -2.48
CA MET A 93 -10.35 -16.82 -3.59
C MET A 93 -8.84 -17.10 -3.50
N PHE A 94 -8.25 -17.63 -4.56
CA PHE A 94 -6.81 -17.83 -4.64
C PHE A 94 -6.14 -16.93 -5.68
N ARG A 95 -6.90 -16.33 -6.60
CA ARG A 95 -6.36 -15.39 -7.58
C ARG A 95 -7.36 -14.29 -7.91
N LEU A 96 -6.88 -13.05 -8.00
CA LEU A 96 -7.67 -11.89 -8.42
C LEU A 96 -6.96 -11.15 -9.54
N ARG A 97 -7.65 -10.95 -10.67
CA ARG A 97 -7.14 -10.24 -11.83
C ARG A 97 -8.01 -9.06 -12.20
N TYR A 98 -7.39 -7.99 -12.68
CA TYR A 98 -8.05 -6.79 -13.21
C TYR A 98 -7.50 -6.48 -14.60
N TRP A 99 -8.36 -6.02 -15.50
CA TRP A 99 -7.98 -5.56 -16.83
C TRP A 99 -8.39 -4.11 -17.03
N HIS A 100 -7.50 -3.32 -17.60
CA HIS A 100 -7.80 -1.96 -18.03
C HIS A 100 -8.90 -1.94 -19.10
N PRO A 101 -9.57 -0.80 -19.32
CA PRO A 101 -10.61 -0.68 -20.34
C PRO A 101 -10.14 -1.07 -21.76
N ASN A 102 -8.85 -0.90 -22.05
CA ASN A 102 -8.22 -1.30 -23.32
C ASN A 102 -7.86 -2.80 -23.38
N ARG A 103 -8.29 -3.61 -22.41
CA ARG A 103 -8.05 -5.06 -22.29
C ARG A 103 -6.61 -5.46 -21.98
N THR A 104 -5.73 -4.51 -21.69
CA THR A 104 -4.42 -4.81 -21.10
C THR A 104 -4.61 -5.33 -19.67
N LEU A 105 -3.92 -6.41 -19.31
CA LEU A 105 -3.89 -6.88 -17.92
C LEU A 105 -3.34 -5.76 -17.03
N GLY A 106 -4.13 -5.35 -16.03
CA GLY A 106 -3.78 -4.26 -15.13
C GLY A 106 -3.31 -4.74 -13.76
N MET A 107 -3.73 -5.95 -13.34
CA MET A 107 -3.30 -6.55 -12.09
C MET A 107 -3.46 -8.07 -12.15
N ASP A 108 -2.55 -8.75 -11.46
CA ASP A 108 -2.63 -10.17 -11.12
C ASP A 108 -2.16 -10.34 -9.67
N ALA A 109 -3.04 -10.83 -8.81
CA ALA A 109 -2.75 -11.13 -7.42
C ALA A 109 -2.95 -12.63 -7.21
N ASP A 110 -1.88 -13.34 -6.86
CA ASP A 110 -1.92 -14.74 -6.44
C ASP A 110 -1.85 -14.81 -4.92
N LEU A 111 -2.95 -15.24 -4.30
CA LEU A 111 -3.11 -15.26 -2.85
C LEU A 111 -2.51 -16.53 -2.22
N ARG A 112 -2.16 -17.55 -3.02
CA ARG A 112 -1.44 -18.74 -2.52
C ARG A 112 0.03 -18.42 -2.34
N ASP A 113 0.61 -17.76 -3.33
CA ASP A 113 2.02 -17.38 -3.34
C ASP A 113 2.26 -15.99 -2.72
N SER A 114 1.19 -15.31 -2.31
CA SER A 114 1.22 -13.94 -1.77
C SER A 114 1.91 -12.95 -2.71
N THR A 115 1.67 -13.08 -4.02
CA THR A 115 2.27 -12.21 -5.05
C THR A 115 1.25 -11.24 -5.62
N LEU A 116 1.74 -10.07 -6.01
CA LEU A 116 0.97 -9.05 -6.71
C LEU A 116 1.82 -8.44 -7.82
N SER A 117 1.27 -8.34 -9.01
CA SER A 117 1.84 -7.53 -10.10
C SER A 117 0.78 -6.55 -10.60
N VAL A 118 1.16 -5.30 -10.80
CA VAL A 118 0.29 -4.22 -11.29
C VAL A 118 0.94 -3.55 -12.49
N TRP A 119 0.22 -3.51 -13.60
CA TRP A 119 0.67 -2.91 -14.85
C TRP A 119 -0.13 -1.64 -15.18
N THR A 120 0.52 -0.72 -15.88
CA THR A 120 -0.14 0.41 -16.54
C THR A 120 -1.01 -0.06 -17.71
N SER A 121 -1.90 0.80 -18.21
CA SER A 121 -2.70 0.49 -19.41
C SER A 121 -1.85 0.27 -20.67
N ALA A 122 -0.61 0.78 -20.68
CA ALA A 122 0.39 0.52 -21.71
C ALA A 122 1.15 -0.81 -21.54
N GLY A 123 0.81 -1.63 -20.53
CA GLY A 123 1.43 -2.93 -20.28
C GLY A 123 2.80 -2.86 -19.61
N LYS A 124 3.20 -1.70 -19.09
CA LYS A 124 4.45 -1.54 -18.32
C LYS A 124 4.20 -1.86 -16.85
N ILE A 125 5.10 -2.62 -16.23
CA ILE A 125 5.06 -2.92 -14.80
C ILE A 125 5.21 -1.63 -13.98
N GLY A 126 4.43 -1.51 -12.91
CA GLY A 126 4.44 -0.37 -12.00
C GLY A 126 4.59 -0.76 -10.54
N ILE A 127 4.01 -1.89 -10.14
CA ILE A 127 4.13 -2.44 -8.79
C ILE A 127 4.34 -3.94 -8.89
N GLU A 128 5.27 -4.48 -8.11
CA GLU A 128 5.30 -5.89 -7.74
C GLU A 128 5.33 -6.00 -6.21
N ALA A 129 4.76 -7.06 -5.67
CA ALA A 129 4.89 -7.36 -4.25
C ALA A 129 4.91 -8.87 -4.02
N ASN A 130 5.57 -9.27 -2.93
CA ASN A 130 5.51 -10.59 -2.34
C ASN A 130 5.16 -10.46 -0.85
N ALA A 131 5.30 -11.55 -0.08
CA ALA A 131 5.00 -11.57 1.35
C ALA A 131 5.83 -10.58 2.18
N ASP A 132 7.05 -10.23 1.73
CA ASP A 132 8.03 -9.47 2.51
C ASP A 132 8.28 -8.06 1.96
N GLU A 133 8.15 -7.89 0.64
CA GLU A 133 8.59 -6.68 -0.06
C GLU A 133 7.59 -6.17 -1.10
N ILE A 134 7.55 -4.85 -1.26
CA ILE A 134 6.85 -4.13 -2.32
C ILE A 134 7.87 -3.36 -3.15
N TYR A 135 7.82 -3.54 -4.47
CA TYR A 135 8.64 -2.89 -5.47
C TYR A 135 7.78 -1.91 -6.27
N TYR A 136 8.20 -0.65 -6.32
CA TYR A 136 7.65 0.34 -7.25
C TYR A 136 8.62 0.55 -8.38
N TYR A 137 8.11 0.65 -9.60
CA TYR A 137 8.91 0.84 -10.80
C TYR A 137 8.68 2.23 -11.42
N TYR A 138 9.67 2.72 -12.16
CA TYR A 138 9.48 3.77 -13.17
C TYR A 138 8.87 3.12 -14.42
N PRO A 139 7.55 3.30 -14.70
CA PRO A 139 6.92 2.58 -15.78
C PRO A 139 7.53 2.97 -17.12
N GLY A 140 7.96 1.98 -17.89
CA GLY A 140 8.57 2.19 -19.22
C GLY A 140 10.10 2.30 -19.21
N GLN A 141 10.74 2.42 -18.05
CA GLN A 141 12.21 2.43 -17.92
C GLN A 141 12.78 1.11 -17.36
N ASN A 142 11.90 0.19 -16.93
CA ASN A 142 12.29 -1.09 -16.32
C ASN A 142 13.29 -0.95 -15.15
N ALA A 143 13.25 0.19 -14.45
CA ALA A 143 14.06 0.51 -13.29
C ALA A 143 13.18 0.57 -12.04
N ILE A 144 13.68 0.02 -10.94
CA ILE A 144 13.04 0.12 -9.63
C ILE A 144 13.18 1.57 -9.16
N LYS A 145 12.11 2.11 -8.61
CA LYS A 145 12.04 3.43 -7.97
C LYS A 145 12.16 3.32 -6.46
N GLU A 146 11.47 2.35 -5.88
CA GLU A 146 11.37 2.19 -4.43
C GLU A 146 11.19 0.72 -4.06
N ILE A 147 11.88 0.26 -3.03
CA ILE A 147 11.67 -1.04 -2.39
C ILE A 147 11.25 -0.78 -0.95
N ILE A 148 10.17 -1.42 -0.50
CA ILE A 148 9.63 -1.30 0.85
C ILE A 148 9.52 -2.68 1.47
N SER A 149 10.07 -2.85 2.66
CA SER A 149 9.81 -3.95 3.58
C SER A 149 9.33 -3.41 4.93
N ASP A 150 9.10 -4.29 5.89
CA ASP A 150 8.71 -3.91 7.26
C ASP A 150 9.75 -3.02 7.96
N THR A 151 11.04 -3.27 7.67
CA THR A 151 12.16 -2.62 8.38
C THR A 151 12.94 -1.67 7.51
N MET A 152 12.76 -1.66 6.18
CA MET A 152 13.58 -0.87 5.28
C MET A 152 12.77 -0.23 4.15
N ARG A 153 13.20 0.97 3.73
CA ARG A 153 12.78 1.59 2.48
C ARG A 153 13.99 2.09 1.72
N SER A 154 14.13 1.69 0.46
CA SER A 154 15.23 2.08 -0.43
C SER A 154 14.69 2.83 -1.65
N TYR A 155 15.36 3.91 -2.06
CA TYR A 155 14.95 4.76 -3.17
C TYR A 155 16.05 4.85 -4.22
N PHE A 156 15.65 4.78 -5.49
CA PHE A 156 16.54 4.67 -6.62
C PHE A 156 16.20 5.69 -7.71
N ASP A 157 17.21 6.14 -8.43
CA ASP A 157 17.05 7.00 -9.60
C ASP A 157 16.57 6.20 -10.83
N THR A 158 16.36 6.89 -11.96
CA THR A 158 15.88 6.27 -13.20
C THR A 158 16.92 5.38 -13.90
N GLU A 159 18.18 5.43 -13.47
CA GLU A 159 19.27 4.58 -13.95
C GLU A 159 19.44 3.33 -13.08
N GLY A 160 18.72 3.25 -11.95
CA GLY A 160 18.78 2.15 -10.98
C GLY A 160 19.84 2.34 -9.89
N ASN A 161 20.45 3.52 -9.77
CA ASN A 161 21.39 3.80 -8.69
C ASN A 161 20.63 4.11 -7.40
N LEU A 162 21.11 3.57 -6.27
CA LEU A 162 20.58 3.89 -4.95
C LEU A 162 20.83 5.36 -4.63
N GLU A 163 19.80 6.11 -4.26
CA GLU A 163 19.92 7.52 -3.84
C GLU A 163 20.05 7.63 -2.32
N HIS A 164 19.18 6.92 -1.60
CA HIS A 164 19.13 6.87 -0.14
C HIS A 164 18.24 5.73 0.33
N TYR A 165 18.38 5.37 1.60
CA TYR A 165 17.52 4.37 2.23
C TYR A 165 17.25 4.73 3.68
N SER A 166 16.23 4.11 4.27
CA SER A 166 15.84 4.30 5.66
C SER A 166 15.60 2.95 6.32
N ILE A 167 16.06 2.80 7.55
CA ILE A 167 15.81 1.65 8.42
C ILE A 167 14.87 2.09 9.53
N TYR A 168 13.87 1.27 9.83
CA TYR A 168 12.88 1.47 10.87
C TYR A 168 13.08 0.41 11.96
N THR A 169 13.16 0.86 13.20
CA THR A 169 13.18 0.01 14.39
C THR A 169 11.98 0.35 15.26
N ASP A 170 11.75 -0.40 16.33
CA ASP A 170 10.69 -0.11 17.30
C ASP A 170 10.83 1.25 18.00
N THR A 171 11.98 1.90 17.87
CA THR A 171 12.34 3.12 18.62
C THR A 171 12.86 4.26 17.75
N ALA A 172 13.10 4.05 16.46
CA ALA A 172 13.66 5.10 15.61
C ALA A 172 13.43 4.87 14.12
N SER A 173 13.40 5.97 13.36
CA SER A 173 13.71 5.95 11.93
C SER A 173 15.12 6.49 11.68
N ILE A 174 15.90 5.74 10.92
CA ILE A 174 17.30 6.03 10.63
C ILE A 174 17.45 6.15 9.13
N HIS A 175 17.81 7.34 8.66
CA HIS A 175 17.96 7.63 7.25
C HIS A 175 19.44 7.63 6.89
N TYR A 176 19.78 7.11 5.72
CA TYR A 176 21.12 6.96 5.21
C TYR A 176 21.23 7.54 3.81
N TYR A 177 22.39 8.10 3.47
CA TYR A 177 22.75 8.38 2.09
C TYR A 177 23.07 7.06 1.35
N ALA A 178 23.11 7.10 0.02
CA ALA A 178 23.51 5.96 -0.82
C ALA A 178 24.83 5.30 -0.39
N ASN A 179 25.79 6.11 0.09
CA ASN A 179 27.10 5.64 0.54
C ASN A 179 27.10 4.98 1.94
N GLY A 180 25.93 4.81 2.57
CA GLY A 180 25.79 4.20 3.90
C GLY A 180 26.08 5.14 5.07
N GLN A 181 26.41 6.41 4.83
CA GLN A 181 26.55 7.38 5.91
C GLN A 181 25.19 7.80 6.45
N LYS A 182 25.09 7.98 7.77
CA LYS A 182 23.87 8.46 8.41
C LYS A 182 23.52 9.85 7.88
N ARG A 183 22.27 10.02 7.48
CA ARG A 183 21.66 11.27 7.03
C ARG A 183 20.79 11.88 8.12
N ALA A 184 20.00 11.05 8.82
CA ALA A 184 19.16 11.49 9.93
C ALA A 184 18.84 10.36 10.91
N PHE A 185 18.56 10.74 12.15
CA PHE A 185 18.14 9.86 13.23
C PHE A 185 16.99 10.52 13.98
N TYR A 186 15.82 9.88 13.93
CA TYR A 186 14.61 10.35 14.59
C TYR A 186 14.09 9.29 15.56
N PRO A 187 14.36 9.43 16.87
CA PRO A 187 13.83 8.53 17.86
C PRO A 187 12.35 8.81 18.12
N PHE A 188 11.61 7.75 18.40
CA PHE A 188 10.21 7.82 18.79
C PHE A 188 9.92 6.83 19.92
N THR A 189 8.84 7.08 20.64
CA THR A 189 8.28 6.16 21.62
C THR A 189 6.88 5.76 21.18
N GLN A 190 6.57 4.47 21.29
CA GLN A 190 5.24 3.95 20.96
C GLN A 190 4.15 4.75 21.70
N ASN A 191 3.05 5.06 21.02
CA ASN A 191 1.95 5.91 21.50
C ASN A 191 2.26 7.39 21.79
N VAL A 192 3.53 7.79 21.78
CA VAL A 192 3.95 9.19 21.98
C VAL A 192 4.29 9.85 20.65
N GLY A 193 4.98 9.13 19.75
CA GLY A 193 5.58 9.66 18.53
C GLY A 193 7.02 10.14 18.77
N LEU A 194 7.49 11.12 18.00
CA LEU A 194 8.85 11.66 18.11
C LEU A 194 9.17 12.09 19.54
N HIS A 195 10.21 11.49 20.10
CA HIS A 195 10.63 11.71 21.48
C HIS A 195 12.11 11.35 21.62
N GLY A 196 12.92 12.28 22.12
CA GLY A 196 14.36 12.13 22.31
C GLY A 196 15.21 13.03 21.42
N MET A 197 16.52 12.78 21.45
CA MET A 197 17.51 13.58 20.73
C MET A 197 17.53 13.22 19.24
N VAL A 198 17.20 14.19 18.40
CA VAL A 198 17.33 14.06 16.94
C VAL A 198 18.68 14.55 16.46
N LYS A 199 19.15 13.97 15.37
CA LYS A 199 20.37 14.40 14.68
C LYS A 199 20.18 14.27 13.18
N GLU A 200 20.68 15.25 12.45
CA GLU A 200 20.85 15.19 11.00
C GLU A 200 22.32 15.44 10.66
N TRP A 201 22.79 14.88 9.55
CA TRP A 201 24.18 15.00 9.12
C TRP A 201 24.26 15.34 7.63
N TYR A 202 25.30 16.08 7.27
CA TYR A 202 25.70 16.30 5.88
C TYR A 202 26.31 15.02 5.27
N PRO A 203 26.40 14.93 3.92
CA PRO A 203 27.09 13.82 3.24
C PRO A 203 28.59 13.70 3.55
N ASN A 204 29.21 14.67 4.24
CA ASN A 204 30.59 14.54 4.72
C ASN A 204 30.66 13.96 6.15
N GLY A 205 29.51 13.57 6.73
CA GLY A 205 29.40 13.04 8.09
C GLY A 205 29.36 14.10 9.20
N GLN A 206 29.47 15.39 8.87
CA GLN A 206 29.38 16.46 9.86
C GLN A 206 27.93 16.67 10.30
N LEU A 207 27.76 17.04 11.57
CA LEU A 207 26.45 17.30 12.16
C LEU A 207 25.84 18.52 11.46
N LYS A 208 24.58 18.39 11.01
CA LYS A 208 23.82 19.43 10.34
C LYS A 208 22.80 20.06 11.29
N VAL A 209 22.07 19.22 12.02
CA VAL A 209 21.08 19.65 13.02
C VAL A 209 21.18 18.75 14.24
N LYS A 210 21.02 19.33 15.42
CA LYS A 210 20.76 18.58 16.65
C LYS A 210 19.74 19.33 17.50
N GLY A 211 18.81 18.58 18.04
CA GLY A 211 17.76 19.10 18.91
C GLY A 211 17.07 17.97 19.66
N ARG A 212 16.04 18.31 20.42
CA ARG A 212 15.26 17.35 21.19
C ARG A 212 13.78 17.54 20.92
N TYR A 213 13.09 16.42 20.75
CA TYR A 213 11.64 16.37 20.85
C TYR A 213 11.23 15.80 22.21
N GLU A 214 10.20 16.37 22.81
CA GLU A 214 9.42 15.77 23.88
C GLU A 214 7.95 15.80 23.48
N ASN A 215 7.31 14.63 23.44
CA ASN A 215 5.89 14.48 23.08
C ASN A 215 5.52 15.16 21.76
N ARG A 216 6.33 14.93 20.71
CA ARG A 216 6.21 15.53 19.36
C ARG A 216 6.41 17.04 19.30
N LYS A 217 6.85 17.70 20.38
CA LYS A 217 7.18 19.13 20.41
C LYS A 217 8.67 19.33 20.53
N GLN A 218 9.20 20.31 19.82
CA GLN A 218 10.58 20.75 19.97
C GLN A 218 10.75 21.34 21.37
N VAL A 219 11.83 20.97 22.06
CA VAL A 219 12.15 21.50 23.39
C VAL A 219 13.65 21.77 23.50
N GLY A 220 13.99 22.76 24.31
CA GLY A 220 15.36 23.14 24.60
C GLY A 220 16.08 23.69 23.37
N THR A 221 17.42 23.65 23.42
CA THR A 221 18.24 24.24 22.37
C THR A 221 18.29 23.38 21.11
N TRP A 222 17.90 23.98 20.00
CA TRP A 222 18.14 23.49 18.64
C TRP A 222 19.33 24.20 18.04
N THR A 223 20.28 23.45 17.49
CA THR A 223 21.46 24.02 16.84
C THR A 223 21.57 23.48 15.41
N LYS A 224 21.74 24.40 14.46
CA LYS A 224 22.04 24.12 13.07
C LYS A 224 23.49 24.50 12.79
N TYR A 225 24.16 23.65 12.03
CA TYR A 225 25.55 23.82 11.63
C TYR A 225 25.65 23.88 10.10
N ASP A 226 26.66 24.57 9.60
CA ASP A 226 27.05 24.52 8.18
C ASP A 226 27.81 23.21 7.87
N SER A 227 28.15 22.99 6.60
CA SER A 227 28.89 21.81 6.16
C SER A 227 30.37 21.81 6.53
N LEU A 228 30.85 22.82 7.27
CA LEU A 228 32.19 22.88 7.85
C LEU A 228 32.16 22.67 9.38
N GLY A 229 30.97 22.59 9.98
CA GLY A 229 30.74 22.37 11.40
C GLY A 229 30.59 23.65 12.22
N ASN A 230 30.53 24.82 11.58
CA ASN A 230 30.28 26.09 12.28
C ASN A 230 28.81 26.22 12.62
N VAL A 231 28.50 26.80 13.77
CA VAL A 231 27.10 27.09 14.17
C VAL A 231 26.55 28.19 13.27
N GLU A 232 25.52 27.88 12.50
CA GLU A 232 24.76 28.87 11.72
C GLU A 232 23.65 29.48 12.56
N GLU A 233 22.99 28.67 13.36
CA GLU A 233 21.77 29.08 14.05
C GLU A 233 21.60 28.30 15.36
N ARG A 234 21.08 29.01 16.37
CA ARG A 234 20.67 28.44 17.64
C ARG A 234 19.33 29.04 18.07
N ILE A 235 18.35 28.18 18.32
CA ILE A 235 17.00 28.55 18.77
C ILE A 235 16.69 27.82 20.07
N GLU A 236 16.03 28.48 21.01
CA GLU A 236 15.53 27.90 22.26
C GLU A 236 14.00 27.75 22.20
N TYR A 237 13.49 26.60 22.62
CA TYR A 237 12.06 26.25 22.64
C TYR A 237 11.57 25.85 24.03
#